data_AF-A0AA39CZ33-F1
#
_entry.id   AF-A0AA39CZ33-F1
#
_cell.length_a   1.000
_cell.length_b   1.000
_cell.length_c   1.000
_cell.angle_alpha   90.00
_cell.angle_beta   90.00
_cell.angle_gamma   90.00
#
_symmetry.space_group_name_H-M   'P 1'
#
loop_
_entity.id
_entity.type
_entity.pdbx_description
1 polymer ?
#
loop_
_entity_poly.entity_id
_entity_poly.type
_entity_poly.pdbx_seq_one_letter_code
_entity_poly.pdbx_strand_id
1 'polypeptide(L)'
;MATYSKQSGLIKLEVTTTSRLLKGGAGRHFFLYQPLKWRGWESHPFTLAGWSTTSSADGPDTTHPSELPEKAQTSTTARLFADGDTIPSSSVKTLKHHDGGNRVEIGGSYAKKLTFYIRPRAGWTMRLRDECLRAPPGSVATTMLLEGSYGQTSPIHTFENVVFIVGGSGITVAMSYLQEYADRARARQSSIGTGDSSRTRQITLVWVARQPSMMREIITASEFRSLCRREYVQMLLFSTCQEEESSDGKEPDRQEKPGDQEEDTPLRITYGRPNITNEISSAINNVANLHSETQIAVIVCGPAAMADEARDAVHKTLKEGKCFVKYFEEKFGYVKYLKRVGTDK
;
A
#
# COMPACT_ATOMS: atom_id res chain seq x y z
N MET A 1 12.73 -0.40 -7.53
CA MET A 1 12.35 0.23 -8.80
C MET A 1 11.38 1.37 -8.51
N ALA A 2 11.60 2.57 -9.04
CA ALA A 2 10.64 3.66 -8.99
C ALA A 2 10.07 3.89 -10.40
N THR A 3 8.76 4.01 -10.54
CA THR A 3 8.08 4.23 -11.83
C THR A 3 7.09 5.37 -11.69
N TYR A 4 7.13 6.37 -12.57
CA TYR A 4 6.21 7.50 -12.55
C TYR A 4 5.16 7.39 -13.67
N SER A 5 3.88 7.47 -13.30
CA SER A 5 2.77 7.57 -14.24
C SER A 5 2.33 9.01 -14.42
N LYS A 6 2.38 9.49 -15.67
CA LYS A 6 1.86 10.81 -16.04
C LYS A 6 0.34 10.91 -15.86
N GLN A 7 -0.38 9.81 -16.07
CA GLN A 7 -1.84 9.78 -16.03
C GLN A 7 -2.36 9.94 -14.60
N SER A 8 -1.86 9.16 -13.65
CA SER A 8 -2.26 9.26 -12.23
C SER A 8 -1.51 10.34 -11.45
N GLY A 9 -0.36 10.78 -11.96
CA GLY A 9 0.56 11.66 -11.24
C GLY A 9 1.11 11.01 -9.96
N LEU A 10 1.34 9.69 -9.98
CA LEU A 10 1.92 8.92 -8.88
C LEU A 10 3.26 8.30 -9.27
N ILE A 11 4.11 8.12 -8.27
CA ILE A 11 5.26 7.24 -8.33
C ILE A 11 4.88 5.94 -7.61
N LYS A 12 4.95 4.81 -8.30
CA LYS A 12 5.00 3.48 -7.68
C LYS A 12 6.46 3.17 -7.36
N LEU A 13 6.77 3.03 -6.08
CA LEU A 13 8.10 2.65 -5.60
C LEU A 13 8.03 1.25 -5.00
N GLU A 14 8.76 0.32 -5.60
CA GLU A 14 8.93 -1.05 -5.11
C GLU A 14 10.35 -1.21 -4.59
N VAL A 15 10.48 -1.54 -3.30
CA VAL A 15 11.77 -1.76 -2.64
C VAL A 15 11.90 -3.23 -2.27
N THR A 16 12.91 -3.89 -2.84
CA THR A 16 13.23 -5.29 -2.51
C THR A 16 14.29 -5.33 -1.43
N THR A 17 14.07 -6.12 -0.38
CA THR A 17 15.01 -6.30 0.72
C THR A 17 15.07 -7.76 1.15
N THR A 18 16.26 -8.21 1.54
CA THR A 18 16.46 -9.53 2.17
C THR A 18 16.34 -9.48 3.69
N SER A 19 16.17 -8.28 4.27
CA SER A 19 16.09 -8.10 5.72
C SER A 19 14.83 -8.77 6.28
N ARG A 20 15.05 -9.73 7.18
CA ARG A 20 13.96 -10.37 7.94
C ARG A 20 13.35 -9.42 8.97
N LEU A 21 14.12 -8.42 9.44
CA LEU A 21 13.71 -7.47 10.48
C LEU A 21 12.63 -6.48 10.01
N LEU A 22 12.65 -6.11 8.73
CA LEU A 22 11.65 -5.21 8.16
C LEU A 22 10.33 -5.96 7.97
N LYS A 23 9.44 -5.85 8.96
CA LYS A 23 8.09 -6.41 8.89
C LYS A 23 7.14 -5.40 8.24
N GLY A 24 6.39 -5.88 7.25
CA GLY A 24 5.20 -5.21 6.76
C GLY A 24 4.08 -5.25 7.80
N GLY A 25 2.95 -4.65 7.48
CA GLY A 25 1.76 -4.62 8.32
C GLY A 25 0.90 -3.40 8.02
N ALA A 26 -0.39 -3.48 8.35
CA ALA A 26 -1.30 -2.40 8.08
C ALA A 26 -1.04 -1.17 8.96
N GLY A 27 -1.27 0.02 8.41
CA GLY A 27 -1.02 1.30 9.10
C GLY A 27 0.47 1.64 9.31
N ARG A 28 1.39 0.77 8.86
CA ARG A 28 2.84 0.99 9.05
C ARG A 28 3.41 1.92 7.99
N HIS A 29 4.39 2.72 8.38
CA HIS A 29 5.13 3.59 7.47
C HIS A 29 6.64 3.43 7.64
N PHE A 30 7.39 3.83 6.61
CA PHE A 30 8.84 3.80 6.58
C PHE A 30 9.37 5.17 6.18
N PHE A 31 10.50 5.55 6.77
CA PHE A 31 11.29 6.65 6.24
C PHE A 31 12.16 6.12 5.11
N LEU A 32 12.03 6.76 3.96
CA LEU A 32 12.77 6.43 2.75
C LEU A 32 13.88 7.44 2.51
N TYR A 33 15.05 6.92 2.13
CA TYR A 33 16.22 7.72 1.77
C TYR A 33 16.78 7.23 0.43
N GLN A 34 17.29 8.16 -0.37
CA GLN A 34 18.05 7.83 -1.57
C GLN A 34 19.53 8.15 -1.33
N PRO A 35 20.34 7.18 -0.87
CA PRO A 35 21.74 7.42 -0.52
C PRO A 35 22.55 7.84 -1.75
N LEU A 36 23.72 8.42 -1.52
CA LEU A 36 24.70 8.81 -2.56
C LEU A 36 24.21 9.90 -3.53
N LYS A 37 23.17 10.65 -3.17
CA LYS A 37 22.70 11.85 -3.87
C LYS A 37 23.06 13.10 -3.06
N TRP A 38 23.10 14.27 -3.71
CA TRP A 38 23.45 15.58 -3.10
C TRP A 38 22.54 16.03 -1.92
N ARG A 39 21.52 15.23 -1.56
CA ARG A 39 20.70 15.36 -0.35
C ARG A 39 20.28 13.99 0.21
N GLY A 40 21.22 13.05 0.29
CA GLY A 40 20.94 11.68 0.72
C GLY A 40 20.48 11.53 2.17
N TRP A 41 20.59 12.59 2.97
CA TRP A 41 20.08 12.68 4.34
C TRP A 41 18.60 13.09 4.43
N GLU A 42 17.96 13.48 3.32
CA GLU A 42 16.52 13.77 3.32
C GLU A 42 15.72 12.48 3.50
N SER A 43 15.07 12.35 4.66
CA SER A 43 14.16 11.27 5.01
C SER A 43 12.72 11.68 4.75
N HIS A 44 11.91 10.79 4.17
CA HIS A 44 10.47 11.06 3.99
C HIS A 44 9.62 9.87 4.41
N PRO A 45 8.59 10.07 5.26
CA PRO A 45 7.72 9.00 5.69
C PRO A 45 6.69 8.65 4.60
N PHE A 46 6.56 7.37 4.28
CA PHE A 46 5.51 6.85 3.42
C PHE A 46 4.87 5.60 4.01
N THR A 47 3.54 5.59 4.00
CA THR A 47 2.73 4.43 4.37
C THR A 47 3.01 3.28 3.42
N LEU A 48 3.25 2.10 3.98
CA LEU A 48 3.37 0.87 3.22
C LEU A 48 2.01 0.56 2.60
N ALA A 49 1.93 0.52 1.27
CA ALA A 49 0.68 0.21 0.57
C ALA A 49 0.45 -1.30 0.44
N GLY A 50 1.53 -2.07 0.32
CA GLY A 50 1.47 -3.53 0.27
C GLY A 50 2.85 -4.18 0.34
N TRP A 51 2.85 -5.50 0.49
CA TRP A 51 4.08 -6.31 0.58
C TRP A 51 3.93 -7.65 -0.13
N SER A 52 5.05 -8.27 -0.49
CA SER A 52 5.07 -9.66 -0.91
C SER A 52 6.36 -10.33 -0.44
N THR A 53 6.30 -11.62 -0.19
CA THR A 53 7.48 -12.44 0.12
C THR A 53 7.65 -13.43 -1.02
N THR A 54 8.85 -13.52 -1.57
CA THR A 54 9.25 -14.61 -2.44
C THR A 54 10.24 -15.49 -1.70
N SER A 55 9.89 -16.76 -1.53
CA SER A 55 10.79 -17.82 -1.08
C SER A 55 11.09 -18.72 -2.26
N SER A 56 12.37 -18.99 -2.54
CA SER A 56 12.80 -19.97 -3.57
C SER A 56 12.34 -21.42 -3.30
N ALA A 57 11.51 -21.66 -2.28
CA ALA A 57 10.88 -22.93 -2.00
C ALA A 57 9.52 -23.09 -2.71
N ASP A 58 8.94 -22.01 -3.25
CA ASP A 58 7.80 -22.10 -4.17
C ASP A 58 8.36 -22.33 -5.57
N GLY A 59 8.33 -23.59 -6.03
CA GLY A 59 8.80 -23.99 -7.36
C GLY A 59 8.06 -23.23 -8.48
N PRO A 60 8.66 -23.12 -9.67
CA PRO A 60 7.97 -22.53 -10.81
C PRO A 60 6.77 -23.41 -11.16
N ASP A 61 5.58 -22.82 -11.18
CA ASP A 61 4.43 -23.42 -11.84
C ASP A 61 4.81 -23.61 -13.31
N THR A 62 5.05 -24.86 -13.69
CA THR A 62 5.53 -25.23 -15.01
C THR A 62 4.46 -25.00 -16.06
N THR A 63 4.66 -24.01 -16.93
CA THR A 63 4.15 -24.06 -18.31
C THR A 63 5.07 -23.28 -19.27
N HIS A 64 6.08 -24.03 -19.74
CA HIS A 64 6.80 -23.96 -21.03
C HIS A 64 7.60 -22.70 -21.49
N PRO A 65 8.63 -22.91 -22.34
CA PRO A 65 9.90 -22.18 -22.30
C PRO A 65 10.09 -21.19 -23.45
N SER A 66 10.92 -20.15 -23.24
CA SER A 66 11.82 -19.66 -24.29
C SER A 66 12.94 -18.77 -23.74
N GLU A 67 14.17 -19.27 -23.90
CA GLU A 67 15.43 -18.59 -24.24
C GLU A 67 16.06 -17.49 -23.34
N LEU A 68 17.26 -17.84 -22.83
CA LEU A 68 18.37 -16.98 -22.36
C LEU A 68 19.09 -16.30 -23.56
N PRO A 69 19.78 -15.14 -23.41
CA PRO A 69 21.07 -15.03 -22.67
C PRO A 69 21.21 -13.74 -21.82
N GLU A 70 21.78 -13.77 -20.61
CA GLU A 70 23.20 -13.86 -20.17
C GLU A 70 23.86 -12.48 -19.87
N LYS A 71 24.46 -12.41 -18.67
CA LYS A 71 25.42 -11.43 -18.10
C LYS A 71 24.89 -10.10 -17.52
N ALA A 72 24.78 -10.07 -16.19
CA ALA A 72 25.05 -8.86 -15.41
C ALA A 72 25.85 -9.21 -14.14
N GLN A 73 27.00 -8.55 -14.02
CA GLN A 73 28.02 -8.74 -13.01
C GLN A 73 27.53 -8.31 -11.62
N THR A 74 27.65 -9.22 -10.66
CA THR A 74 27.33 -8.98 -9.25
C THR A 74 28.39 -8.09 -8.62
N SER A 75 28.02 -6.87 -8.21
CA SER A 75 28.84 -6.01 -7.34
C SER A 75 28.22 -5.96 -5.95
N THR A 76 28.73 -6.82 -5.06
CA THR A 76 28.38 -6.86 -3.64
C THR A 76 29.39 -6.03 -2.86
N THR A 77 28.94 -4.96 -2.18
CA THR A 77 29.58 -4.51 -0.93
C THR A 77 28.55 -3.90 0.00
N ALA A 78 28.20 -4.64 1.06
CA ALA A 78 27.62 -4.10 2.28
C ALA A 78 28.75 -4.06 3.31
N ARG A 79 29.09 -2.89 3.83
CA ARG A 79 29.89 -2.73 5.05
C ARG A 79 29.07 -1.89 6.03
N LEU A 80 28.61 -2.54 7.10
CA LEU A 80 28.09 -1.88 8.30
C LEU A 80 29.23 -1.86 9.32
N PHE A 81 29.57 -0.68 9.82
CA PHE A 81 30.39 -0.49 11.02
C PHE A 81 29.44 -0.22 12.19
N ALA A 82 29.62 -0.96 13.28
CA ALA A 82 29.23 -0.54 14.62
C ALA A 82 30.15 -1.26 15.63
N ASP A 83 30.91 -0.46 16.38
CA ASP A 83 31.78 -0.87 17.48
C ASP A 83 30.99 -1.15 18.77
N GLY A 84 31.55 -2.03 19.60
CA GLY A 84 31.52 -1.94 21.07
C GLY A 84 30.39 -2.63 21.82
N ASP A 85 30.60 -3.88 22.25
CA ASP A 85 30.64 -4.27 23.67
C ASP A 85 30.84 -5.78 23.89
N THR A 86 31.48 -6.12 25.01
CA THR A 86 32.32 -7.31 25.25
C THR A 86 31.65 -8.37 26.18
N ILE A 87 31.48 -9.63 25.70
CA ILE A 87 31.67 -10.98 26.35
C ILE A 87 30.76 -11.38 27.58
N PRO A 88 30.42 -12.68 27.90
CA PRO A 88 31.11 -13.98 27.64
C PRO A 88 30.29 -15.11 26.98
N SER A 89 30.90 -15.89 26.07
CA SER A 89 31.66 -17.13 26.29
C SER A 89 30.87 -18.30 26.93
N SER A 90 30.44 -19.24 26.08
CA SER A 90 30.53 -20.66 26.42
C SER A 90 30.66 -21.53 25.15
N SER A 91 31.68 -22.40 25.19
CA SER A 91 31.82 -23.64 24.42
C SER A 91 32.25 -23.56 22.95
N VAL A 92 33.52 -23.20 22.73
CA VAL A 92 34.29 -23.57 21.53
C VAL A 92 34.70 -25.04 21.63
N LYS A 93 34.24 -25.90 20.71
CA LYS A 93 34.88 -27.17 20.40
C LYS A 93 35.69 -27.01 19.11
N THR A 94 37.00 -27.01 19.28
CA THR A 94 38.02 -27.00 18.22
C THR A 94 37.95 -28.30 17.42
N LEU A 95 37.70 -28.22 16.12
CA LEU A 95 37.96 -29.31 15.18
C LEU A 95 38.88 -28.81 14.06
N LYS A 96 39.88 -29.64 13.78
CA LYS A 96 41.07 -29.38 12.97
C LYS A 96 40.74 -29.24 11.48
N HIS A 97 41.60 -28.49 10.80
CA HIS A 97 41.68 -28.40 9.34
C HIS A 97 41.58 -29.77 8.66
N HIS A 98 40.64 -29.88 7.72
CA HIS A 98 40.83 -30.66 6.51
C HIS A 98 40.29 -29.85 5.33
N ASP A 99 41.19 -29.61 4.39
CA ASP A 99 40.97 -29.02 3.08
C ASP A 99 40.11 -29.98 2.24
N GLY A 100 39.11 -29.46 1.53
CA GLY A 100 38.13 -30.25 0.79
C GLY A 100 36.75 -29.60 0.77
N GLY A 101 36.44 -28.91 -0.33
CA GLY A 101 35.25 -28.10 -0.50
C GLY A 101 33.94 -28.85 -0.23
N ASN A 102 33.17 -28.32 0.71
CA ASN A 102 31.72 -28.42 0.67
C ASN A 102 31.16 -27.10 1.18
N ARG A 103 30.80 -26.22 0.23
CA ARG A 103 29.95 -25.06 0.54
C ARG A 103 28.64 -25.63 1.05
N VAL A 104 28.42 -25.58 2.36
CA VAL A 104 27.08 -25.76 2.91
C VAL A 104 26.26 -24.58 2.40
N GLU A 105 25.47 -24.81 1.34
CA GLU A 105 24.46 -23.88 0.87
C GLU A 105 23.36 -23.77 1.93
N ILE A 106 23.55 -22.85 2.88
CA ILE A 106 22.51 -22.47 3.83
C ILE A 106 21.58 -21.48 3.14
N GLY A 107 20.40 -21.99 2.75
CA GLY A 107 19.15 -21.24 2.83
C GLY A 107 18.69 -20.57 1.54
N GLY A 108 17.51 -20.98 1.06
CA GLY A 108 16.84 -20.38 -0.09
C GLY A 108 16.75 -18.85 0.00
N SER A 109 16.83 -18.18 -1.16
CA SER A 109 16.80 -16.74 -1.26
C SER A 109 15.44 -16.21 -0.79
N TYR A 110 15.43 -15.59 0.38
CA TYR A 110 14.28 -14.90 0.93
C TYR A 110 14.31 -13.43 0.51
N ALA A 111 13.34 -12.99 -0.28
CA ALA A 111 13.21 -11.59 -0.66
C ALA A 111 11.82 -11.06 -0.31
N LYS A 112 11.78 -9.90 0.34
CA LYS A 112 10.56 -9.12 0.57
C LYS A 112 10.51 -7.97 -0.41
N LYS A 113 9.36 -7.75 -1.03
CA LYS A 113 9.04 -6.54 -1.78
C LYS A 113 8.08 -5.68 -0.96
N LEU A 114 8.40 -4.40 -0.82
CA LEU A 114 7.56 -3.39 -0.18
C LEU A 114 7.13 -2.37 -1.23
N THR A 115 5.84 -2.10 -1.32
CA THR A 115 5.25 -1.20 -2.32
C THR A 115 4.76 0.08 -1.67
N PHE A 116 5.13 1.22 -2.26
CA PHE A 116 4.72 2.56 -1.85
C PHE A 116 4.12 3.31 -3.05
N TYR A 117 3.01 4.01 -2.82
CA TYR A 117 2.45 4.96 -3.78
C TYR A 117 2.70 6.38 -3.30
N ILE A 118 3.51 7.11 -4.06
CA ILE A 118 4.04 8.42 -3.67
C ILE A 118 3.47 9.47 -4.62
N ARG A 119 2.74 10.45 -4.09
CA ARG A 119 2.34 11.65 -4.83
C ARG A 119 3.52 12.63 -4.85
N PRO A 120 4.09 12.99 -6.02
CA PRO A 120 5.10 14.03 -6.10
C PRO A 120 4.52 15.37 -5.63
N ARG A 121 5.28 16.09 -4.80
CA ARG A 121 4.90 17.42 -4.31
C ARG A 121 6.02 18.42 -4.52
N ALA A 122 7.07 18.31 -3.72
CA ALA A 122 8.24 19.16 -3.76
C ALA A 122 9.48 18.37 -3.28
N GLY A 123 10.66 18.99 -3.40
CA GLY A 123 11.91 18.44 -2.88
C GLY A 123 12.22 17.06 -3.48
N TRP A 124 12.58 16.10 -2.62
CA TRP A 124 12.94 14.75 -3.02
C TRP A 124 11.90 14.06 -3.93
N THR A 125 10.61 14.11 -3.59
CA THR A 125 9.57 13.43 -4.39
C THR A 125 9.45 13.97 -5.82
N MET A 126 9.65 15.27 -6.03
CA MET A 126 9.69 15.86 -7.37
C MET A 126 10.96 15.47 -8.11
N ARG A 127 12.10 15.46 -7.43
CA ARG A 127 13.36 14.98 -8.03
C ARG A 127 13.25 13.52 -8.46
N LEU A 128 12.64 12.66 -7.64
CA LEU A 128 12.41 11.26 -7.99
C LEU A 128 11.48 11.12 -9.20
N ARG A 129 10.41 11.91 -9.29
CA ARG A 129 9.57 12.00 -10.49
C ARG A 129 10.39 12.38 -11.72
N ASP A 130 11.20 13.42 -11.62
CA ASP A 130 11.97 13.95 -12.74
C ASP A 130 13.11 12.99 -13.15
N GLU A 131 13.64 12.19 -12.21
CA GLU A 131 14.51 11.05 -12.50
C GLU A 131 13.77 9.97 -13.31
N CYS A 132 12.59 9.53 -12.87
CA CYS A 132 11.76 8.59 -13.62
C CYS A 132 11.46 9.11 -15.04
N LEU A 133 11.09 10.38 -15.18
CA LEU A 133 10.74 10.97 -16.48
C LEU A 133 11.92 11.07 -17.45
N ARG A 134 13.16 11.18 -16.95
CA ARG A 134 14.37 11.25 -17.79
C ARG A 134 14.85 9.89 -18.26
N ALA A 135 14.43 8.80 -17.61
CA ALA A 135 14.80 7.44 -17.96
C ALA A 135 13.64 6.75 -18.68
N PRO A 136 13.67 6.59 -20.02
CA PRO A 136 12.68 5.75 -20.72
C PRO A 136 12.73 4.32 -20.16
N PRO A 137 11.61 3.66 -19.80
CA PRO A 137 10.21 3.96 -20.14
C PRO A 137 9.41 4.79 -19.11
N GLY A 138 10.08 5.54 -18.24
CA GLY A 138 9.45 6.27 -17.11
C GLY A 138 9.81 5.67 -15.74
N SER A 139 10.88 4.88 -15.67
CA SER A 139 11.29 4.15 -14.47
C SER A 139 12.78 4.25 -14.22
N VAL A 140 13.17 4.21 -12.94
CA VAL A 140 14.56 4.28 -12.51
C VAL A 140 14.84 3.21 -11.46
N ALA A 141 15.91 2.45 -11.69
CA ALA A 141 16.51 1.58 -10.69
C ALA A 141 17.38 2.44 -9.77
N THR A 142 17.06 2.48 -8.48
CA THR A 142 17.78 3.29 -7.51
C THR A 142 17.80 2.58 -6.16
N THR A 143 18.94 2.69 -5.47
CA THR A 143 19.10 2.21 -4.09
C THR A 143 18.26 3.07 -3.17
N MET A 144 17.50 2.43 -2.27
CA MET A 144 16.72 3.09 -1.23
C MET A 144 17.12 2.51 0.12
N LEU A 145 17.40 3.36 1.10
CA LEU A 145 17.50 2.93 2.50
C LEU A 145 16.10 3.03 3.12
N LEU A 146 15.77 2.02 3.93
CA LEU A 146 14.51 1.89 4.63
C LEU A 146 14.77 1.97 6.12
N GLU A 147 14.10 2.89 6.80
CA GLU A 147 14.09 2.98 8.26
C GLU A 147 12.65 2.77 8.75
N GLY A 148 12.47 1.80 9.65
CA GLY A 148 11.16 1.41 10.16
C GLY A 148 11.03 -0.09 10.46
N SER A 149 9.82 -0.61 10.63
CA SER A 149 8.53 0.04 10.39
C SER A 149 8.00 0.84 11.59
N TYR A 150 7.55 2.06 11.34
CA TYR A 150 6.89 2.95 12.31
C TYR A 150 5.37 2.87 12.21
N GLY A 151 4.68 3.43 13.20
CA GLY A 151 3.22 3.41 13.31
C GLY A 151 2.70 2.22 14.11
N GLN A 152 1.40 2.21 14.31
CA GLN A 152 0.69 1.14 15.01
C GLN A 152 -0.44 0.63 14.11
N THR A 153 -0.70 -0.66 14.19
CA THR A 153 -1.82 -1.28 13.51
C THR A 153 -3.03 -1.18 14.42
N SER A 154 -4.07 -0.49 13.96
CA SER A 154 -5.35 -0.47 14.67
C SER A 154 -5.97 -1.87 14.62
N PRO A 155 -6.58 -2.37 15.71
CA PRO A 155 -7.10 -3.74 15.79
C PRO A 155 -8.43 -3.89 15.04
N ILE A 156 -8.53 -3.38 13.81
CA ILE A 156 -9.79 -3.32 13.07
C ILE A 156 -10.29 -4.72 12.65
N HIS A 157 -9.41 -5.72 12.65
CA HIS A 157 -9.76 -7.12 12.44
C HIS A 157 -10.69 -7.68 13.54
N THR A 158 -10.80 -7.01 14.70
CA THR A 158 -11.73 -7.42 15.76
C THR A 158 -13.16 -6.95 15.53
N PHE A 159 -13.40 -6.15 14.50
CA PHE A 159 -14.72 -5.60 14.16
C PHE A 159 -15.33 -6.37 13.01
N GLU A 160 -16.63 -6.62 13.07
CA GLU A 160 -17.39 -7.28 12.00
C GLU A 160 -17.46 -6.41 10.74
N ASN A 161 -17.53 -5.09 10.90
CA ASN A 161 -17.71 -4.17 9.78
C ASN A 161 -16.70 -3.05 9.84
N VAL A 162 -16.06 -2.76 8.72
CA VAL A 162 -15.00 -1.76 8.62
C VAL A 162 -15.35 -0.77 7.51
N VAL A 163 -15.38 0.51 7.85
CA VAL A 163 -15.66 1.60 6.91
C VAL A 163 -14.41 2.44 6.76
N PHE A 164 -13.80 2.42 5.57
CA PHE A 164 -12.69 3.31 5.23
C PHE A 164 -13.22 4.57 4.53
N ILE A 165 -12.87 5.74 5.06
CA ILE A 165 -13.06 7.04 4.41
C ILE A 165 -11.68 7.59 4.06
N VAL A 166 -11.28 7.48 2.79
CA VAL A 166 -9.92 7.83 2.37
C VAL A 166 -9.89 8.89 1.28
N GLY A 167 -8.94 9.81 1.40
CA GLY A 167 -8.76 10.94 0.50
C GLY A 167 -7.41 10.92 -0.23
N GLY A 168 -7.44 10.97 -1.56
CA GLY A 168 -6.23 11.02 -2.40
C GLY A 168 -5.31 9.83 -2.15
N SER A 169 -4.04 10.10 -1.82
CA SER A 169 -3.06 9.06 -1.50
C SER A 169 -3.29 8.36 -0.15
N GLY A 170 -4.26 8.80 0.65
CA GLY A 170 -4.67 8.10 1.88
C GLY A 170 -5.21 6.68 1.63
N ILE A 171 -5.51 6.34 0.37
CA ILE A 171 -5.88 4.99 -0.06
C ILE A 171 -4.85 3.92 0.36
N THR A 172 -3.57 4.26 0.47
CA THR A 172 -2.51 3.33 0.88
C THR A 172 -2.76 2.72 2.25
N VAL A 173 -3.41 3.45 3.16
CA VAL A 173 -3.86 2.92 4.46
C VAL A 173 -4.84 1.78 4.25
N ALA A 174 -5.92 2.01 3.48
CA ALA A 174 -6.91 0.98 3.21
C ALA A 174 -6.31 -0.22 2.48
N MET A 175 -5.41 0.00 1.51
CA MET A 175 -4.68 -1.07 0.81
C MET A 175 -3.93 -1.98 1.80
N SER A 176 -3.21 -1.37 2.76
CA SER A 176 -2.43 -2.11 3.75
C SER A 176 -3.30 -2.97 4.67
N TYR A 177 -4.46 -2.45 5.10
CA TYR A 177 -5.40 -3.19 5.93
C TYR A 177 -6.14 -4.28 5.15
N LEU A 178 -6.50 -4.02 3.89
CA LEU A 178 -7.10 -5.02 3.02
C LEU A 178 -6.15 -6.19 2.78
N GLN A 179 -4.85 -5.89 2.59
CA GLN A 179 -3.84 -6.93 2.48
C GLN A 179 -3.70 -7.74 3.77
N GLU A 180 -3.59 -7.09 4.93
CA GLU A 180 -3.48 -7.79 6.21
C GLU A 180 -4.70 -8.68 6.47
N TYR A 181 -5.90 -8.22 6.13
CA TYR A 181 -7.10 -9.02 6.25
C TYR A 181 -7.07 -10.24 5.31
N ALA A 182 -6.61 -10.08 4.07
CA ALA A 182 -6.44 -11.18 3.14
C ALA A 182 -5.41 -12.22 3.63
N ASP A 183 -4.31 -11.77 4.23
CA ASP A 183 -3.28 -12.65 4.80
C ASP A 183 -3.82 -13.43 6.02
N ARG A 184 -4.59 -12.78 6.90
CA ARG A 184 -5.29 -13.43 8.03
C ARG A 184 -6.33 -14.45 7.56
N ALA A 185 -7.07 -14.13 6.49
CA ALA A 185 -8.06 -15.04 5.91
C ALA A 185 -7.41 -16.30 5.33
N ARG A 186 -6.25 -16.16 4.67
CA ARG A 186 -5.45 -17.31 4.17
C ARG A 186 -4.92 -18.17 5.33
N ALA A 187 -4.37 -17.54 6.37
CA ALA A 187 -3.84 -18.26 7.53
C ALA A 187 -4.92 -19.09 8.26
N ARG A 188 -6.17 -18.61 8.28
CA ARG A 188 -7.32 -19.35 8.83
C ARG A 188 -7.60 -20.66 8.07
N GLN A 189 -7.35 -20.68 6.76
CA GLN A 189 -7.58 -21.87 5.93
C GLN A 189 -6.45 -22.90 6.04
N SER A 190 -5.23 -22.46 6.38
CA SER A 190 -4.04 -23.32 6.39
C SER A 190 -3.80 -24.10 7.69
N SER A 191 -4.80 -24.26 8.58
CA SER A 191 -4.77 -25.00 9.87
C SER A 191 -3.63 -24.71 10.87
N ILE A 192 -2.71 -23.79 10.55
CA ILE A 192 -1.72 -23.23 11.46
C ILE A 192 -2.43 -22.20 12.34
N GLY A 193 -3.05 -22.70 13.41
CA GLY A 193 -3.78 -21.91 14.40
C GLY A 193 -2.89 -20.91 15.11
N THR A 194 -2.84 -19.69 14.60
CA THR A 194 -2.56 -18.51 15.42
C THR A 194 -3.93 -17.93 15.80
N GLY A 195 -4.18 -17.71 17.09
CA GLY A 195 -5.48 -17.29 17.62
C GLY A 195 -5.97 -15.89 17.21
N ASP A 196 -5.43 -15.33 16.12
CA ASP A 196 -5.63 -13.96 15.66
C ASP A 196 -6.47 -13.92 14.37
N SER A 197 -7.56 -14.69 14.37
CA SER A 197 -8.48 -14.80 13.25
C SER A 197 -9.37 -13.56 13.15
N SER A 198 -9.49 -12.98 11.97
CA SER A 198 -10.32 -11.78 11.80
C SER A 198 -11.81 -12.07 11.96
N ARG A 199 -12.53 -11.16 12.63
CA ARG A 199 -13.99 -11.13 12.76
C ARG A 199 -14.66 -10.36 11.62
N THR A 200 -13.90 -9.55 10.88
CA THR A 200 -14.44 -8.71 9.80
C THR A 200 -15.16 -9.55 8.77
N ARG A 201 -16.35 -9.10 8.36
CA ARG A 201 -17.25 -9.74 7.39
C ARG A 201 -17.53 -8.83 6.22
N GLN A 202 -17.51 -7.51 6.43
CA GLN A 202 -17.75 -6.52 5.41
C GLN A 202 -16.78 -5.35 5.55
N ILE A 203 -16.28 -4.86 4.42
CA ILE A 203 -15.46 -3.68 4.30
C ILE A 203 -16.11 -2.75 3.29
N THR A 204 -16.44 -1.53 3.71
CA THR A 204 -16.90 -0.45 2.82
C THR A 204 -15.76 0.54 2.63
N LEU A 205 -15.27 0.69 1.41
CA LEU A 205 -14.21 1.62 1.05
C LEU A 205 -14.79 2.81 0.29
N VAL A 206 -14.89 3.96 0.95
CA VAL A 206 -15.20 5.25 0.34
C VAL A 206 -13.88 5.92 -0.03
N TRP A 207 -13.55 5.96 -1.32
CA TRP A 207 -12.34 6.61 -1.81
C TRP A 207 -12.66 7.86 -2.62
N VAL A 208 -12.23 9.01 -2.10
CA VAL A 208 -12.35 10.31 -2.76
C VAL A 208 -10.99 10.75 -3.30
N ALA A 209 -10.85 10.92 -4.60
CA ALA A 209 -9.64 11.44 -5.22
C ALA A 209 -9.95 12.53 -6.25
N ARG A 210 -8.93 13.26 -6.70
CA ARG A 210 -9.12 14.29 -7.74
C ARG A 210 -9.20 13.70 -9.14
N GLN A 211 -8.39 12.69 -9.43
CA GLN A 211 -8.15 12.19 -10.79
C GLN A 211 -8.70 10.76 -10.90
N PRO A 212 -9.63 10.47 -11.83
CA PRO A 212 -10.12 9.11 -12.04
C PRO A 212 -9.01 8.16 -12.51
N SER A 213 -8.06 8.65 -13.32
CA SER A 213 -6.85 7.92 -13.72
C SER A 213 -6.05 7.34 -12.54
N MET A 214 -5.95 8.07 -11.42
CA MET A 214 -5.33 7.56 -10.20
C MET A 214 -6.09 6.37 -9.63
N MET A 215 -7.42 6.44 -9.64
CA MET A 215 -8.27 5.36 -9.16
C MET A 215 -8.11 4.11 -10.03
N ARG A 216 -8.20 4.28 -11.34
CA ARG A 216 -8.04 3.19 -12.30
C ARG A 216 -6.68 2.51 -12.14
N GLU A 217 -5.59 3.28 -12.13
CA GLU A 217 -4.22 2.72 -12.00
C GLU A 217 -4.02 1.92 -10.71
N ILE A 218 -4.48 2.44 -9.57
CA ILE A 218 -4.33 1.73 -8.29
C ILE A 218 -5.23 0.48 -8.24
N ILE A 219 -6.47 0.56 -8.71
CA ILE A 219 -7.42 -0.58 -8.68
C ILE A 219 -7.01 -1.68 -9.66
N THR A 220 -6.43 -1.35 -10.80
CA THR A 220 -5.96 -2.34 -11.77
C THR A 220 -4.59 -2.92 -11.43
N ALA A 221 -3.81 -2.27 -10.55
CA ALA A 221 -2.56 -2.83 -10.05
C ALA A 221 -2.82 -4.19 -9.39
N SER A 222 -2.07 -5.22 -9.81
CA SER A 222 -2.34 -6.62 -9.43
C SER A 222 -2.40 -6.85 -7.91
N GLU A 223 -1.57 -6.14 -7.15
CA GLU A 223 -1.58 -6.22 -5.68
C GLU A 223 -2.90 -5.76 -5.04
N PHE A 224 -3.60 -4.78 -5.64
CA PHE A 224 -4.82 -4.22 -5.07
C PHE A 224 -6.07 -4.78 -5.74
N ARG A 225 -6.00 -5.07 -7.05
CA ARG A 225 -7.07 -5.69 -7.84
C ARG A 225 -7.60 -6.95 -7.18
N SER A 226 -6.70 -7.83 -6.73
CA SER A 226 -7.05 -9.08 -6.06
C SER A 226 -7.71 -8.87 -4.69
N LEU A 227 -7.49 -7.73 -4.04
CA LEU A 227 -8.11 -7.37 -2.77
C LEU A 227 -9.48 -6.74 -3.00
N CYS A 228 -9.63 -5.89 -4.01
CA CYS A 228 -10.87 -5.18 -4.33
C CYS A 228 -11.98 -6.09 -4.88
N ARG A 229 -11.64 -7.20 -5.52
CA ARG A 229 -12.58 -8.14 -6.13
C ARG A 229 -13.22 -9.12 -5.14
N ARG A 230 -12.86 -9.04 -3.86
CA ARG A 230 -13.36 -9.97 -2.86
C ARG A 230 -14.79 -9.57 -2.46
N GLU A 231 -15.65 -10.56 -2.27
CA GLU A 231 -17.09 -10.37 -2.01
C GLU A 231 -17.38 -9.49 -0.79
N TYR A 232 -16.49 -9.52 0.21
CA TYR A 232 -16.62 -8.71 1.43
C TYR A 232 -16.13 -7.26 1.26
N VAL A 233 -15.65 -6.83 0.09
CA VAL A 233 -15.16 -5.47 -0.17
C VAL A 233 -16.12 -4.75 -1.09
N GLN A 234 -16.81 -3.75 -0.55
CA GLN A 234 -17.62 -2.81 -1.33
C GLN A 234 -16.85 -1.52 -1.53
N MET A 235 -16.66 -1.09 -2.77
CA MET A 235 -15.99 0.18 -3.09
C MET A 235 -16.98 1.23 -3.58
N LEU A 236 -16.85 2.45 -3.05
CA LEU A 236 -17.55 3.65 -3.47
C LEU A 236 -16.50 4.68 -3.89
N LEU A 237 -16.42 4.93 -5.21
CA LEU A 237 -15.37 5.76 -5.82
C LEU A 237 -15.91 7.13 -6.19
N PHE A 238 -15.26 8.19 -5.70
CA PHE A 238 -15.67 9.58 -5.93
C PHE A 238 -14.55 10.44 -6.50
N SER A 239 -14.71 10.93 -7.73
CA SER A 239 -13.75 11.86 -8.34
C SER A 239 -14.22 13.31 -8.24
N THR A 240 -13.39 14.19 -7.69
CA THR A 240 -13.73 15.63 -7.62
C THR A 240 -13.41 16.40 -8.91
N CYS A 241 -12.75 15.78 -9.89
CA CYS A 241 -12.62 16.32 -11.25
C CYS A 241 -13.22 15.34 -12.25
N GLN A 242 -13.84 15.86 -13.30
CA GLN A 242 -14.21 15.06 -14.46
C GLN A 242 -12.97 14.83 -15.34
N GLU A 243 -12.90 13.67 -16.00
CA GLU A 243 -12.02 13.52 -17.16
C GLU A 243 -12.61 14.42 -18.26
N GLU A 244 -11.84 15.36 -18.78
CA GLU A 244 -12.26 16.05 -20.01
C GLU A 244 -12.31 14.98 -21.09
N GLU A 245 -13.51 14.65 -21.56
CA GLU A 245 -13.66 13.86 -22.78
C GLU A 245 -12.95 14.64 -23.87
N SER A 246 -11.83 14.10 -24.35
CA SER A 246 -11.23 14.57 -25.59
C SER A 246 -12.31 14.48 -26.65
N SER A 247 -12.77 15.64 -27.11
CA SER A 247 -13.73 15.80 -28.20
C SER A 247 -13.12 15.32 -29.51
N ASP A 248 -12.98 14.01 -29.66
CA ASP A 248 -12.76 13.36 -30.94
C ASP A 248 -13.68 12.15 -31.00
N GLY A 249 -14.90 12.41 -31.48
CA GLY A 249 -15.94 11.41 -31.61
C GLY A 249 -15.55 10.40 -32.67
N LYS A 250 -15.19 9.19 -32.23
CA LYS A 250 -15.33 7.96 -33.01
C LYS A 250 -15.83 6.86 -32.08
N GLU A 251 -17.10 6.51 -32.23
CA GLU A 251 -17.62 5.23 -31.75
C GLU A 251 -16.79 4.10 -32.39
N PRO A 252 -16.22 3.16 -31.61
CA PRO A 252 -15.69 1.95 -32.18
C PRO A 252 -16.85 0.97 -32.41
N ASP A 253 -17.06 0.69 -33.70
CA ASP A 253 -17.90 -0.38 -34.23
C ASP A 253 -17.56 -1.72 -33.56
N ARG A 254 -18.55 -2.37 -32.92
CA ARG A 254 -18.38 -3.61 -32.18
C ARG A 254 -18.49 -4.81 -33.14
N GLN A 255 -17.35 -5.36 -33.53
CA GLN A 255 -17.27 -6.75 -33.99
C GLN A 255 -16.62 -7.61 -32.91
N GLU A 256 -17.47 -8.32 -32.16
CA GLU A 256 -17.08 -9.31 -31.16
C GLU A 256 -16.54 -10.57 -31.85
N LYS A 257 -15.32 -10.97 -31.49
CA LYS A 257 -14.84 -12.35 -31.67
C LYS A 257 -14.76 -13.01 -30.28
N PRO A 258 -15.22 -14.26 -30.11
CA PRO A 258 -15.16 -14.94 -28.84
C PRO A 258 -13.75 -15.52 -28.63
N GLY A 259 -13.08 -15.05 -27.59
CA GLY A 259 -11.82 -15.62 -27.11
C GLY A 259 -11.50 -15.06 -25.74
N ASP A 260 -11.70 -15.87 -24.70
CA ASP A 260 -11.19 -15.77 -23.32
C ASP A 260 -10.66 -14.39 -22.88
N GLN A 261 -11.55 -13.41 -22.72
CA GLN A 261 -11.26 -12.17 -22.01
C GLN A 261 -12.07 -12.17 -20.72
N GLU A 262 -11.39 -12.21 -19.57
CA GLU A 262 -12.00 -11.88 -18.28
C GLU A 262 -12.72 -10.53 -18.42
N GLU A 263 -14.05 -10.53 -18.33
CA GLU A 263 -14.86 -9.30 -18.38
C GLU A 263 -14.46 -8.37 -17.22
N ASP A 264 -13.64 -7.36 -17.52
CA ASP A 264 -13.32 -6.29 -16.57
C ASP A 264 -14.54 -5.37 -16.48
N THR A 265 -15.46 -5.68 -15.57
CA THR A 265 -16.61 -4.81 -15.29
C THR A 265 -16.14 -3.36 -15.11
N PRO A 266 -16.73 -2.39 -15.84
CA PRO A 266 -16.23 -1.03 -15.85
C PRO A 266 -16.31 -0.42 -14.45
N LEU A 267 -15.19 0.12 -13.96
CA LEU A 267 -15.11 0.80 -12.66
C LEU A 267 -16.07 2.00 -12.64
N ARG A 268 -17.13 1.90 -11.84
CA ARG A 268 -18.12 2.97 -11.65
C ARG A 268 -17.55 4.06 -10.73
N ILE A 269 -17.22 5.21 -11.30
CA ILE A 269 -16.73 6.39 -10.58
C ILE A 269 -17.82 7.45 -10.57
N THR A 270 -18.23 7.86 -9.37
CA THR A 270 -19.18 8.97 -9.17
C THR A 270 -18.41 10.28 -9.18
N TYR A 271 -18.92 11.29 -9.89
CA TYR A 271 -18.28 12.61 -9.94
C TYR A 271 -18.86 13.55 -8.88
N GLY A 272 -17.98 14.31 -8.23
CA GLY A 272 -18.31 15.22 -7.13
C GLY A 272 -17.71 14.78 -5.79
N ARG A 273 -17.81 15.65 -4.79
CA ARG A 273 -17.46 15.31 -3.40
C ARG A 273 -18.68 14.63 -2.75
N PRO A 274 -18.53 13.44 -2.14
CA PRO A 274 -19.63 12.83 -1.40
C PRO A 274 -19.94 13.60 -0.12
N ASN A 275 -21.18 13.46 0.37
CA ASN A 275 -21.53 13.86 1.73
C ASN A 275 -21.03 12.75 2.67
N ILE A 276 -19.91 12.98 3.34
CA ILE A 276 -19.25 11.95 4.17
C ILE A 276 -20.16 11.54 5.34
N THR A 277 -20.95 12.47 5.86
CA THR A 277 -21.94 12.18 6.90
C THR A 277 -22.96 11.14 6.43
N ASN A 278 -23.48 11.30 5.21
CA ASN A 278 -24.43 10.36 4.62
C ASN A 278 -23.79 9.01 4.33
N GLU A 279 -22.58 8.98 3.78
CA GLU A 279 -21.89 7.70 3.48
C GLU A 279 -21.62 6.90 4.76
N ILE A 280 -21.16 7.56 5.84
CA ILE A 280 -20.96 6.91 7.14
C ILE A 280 -22.29 6.43 7.71
N SER A 281 -23.32 7.28 7.69
CA SER A 281 -24.65 6.93 8.23
C SER A 281 -25.26 5.75 7.49
N SER A 282 -25.18 5.74 6.16
CA SER A 282 -25.65 4.63 5.32
C SER A 282 -24.86 3.35 5.59
N ALA A 283 -23.54 3.41 5.67
CA ALA A 283 -22.71 2.25 5.99
C ALA A 283 -23.06 1.65 7.36
N ILE A 284 -23.29 2.51 8.37
CA ILE A 284 -23.67 2.09 9.72
C ILE A 284 -25.08 1.48 9.73
N ASN A 285 -26.06 2.13 9.10
CA ASN A 285 -27.45 1.69 9.11
C ASN A 285 -27.65 0.39 8.30
N ASN A 286 -26.93 0.19 7.20
CA ASN A 286 -26.99 -1.05 6.41
C ASN A 286 -26.59 -2.28 7.23
N VAL A 287 -25.67 -2.10 8.18
CA VAL A 287 -25.14 -3.17 9.04
C VAL A 287 -25.96 -3.32 10.31
N ALA A 288 -26.37 -2.21 10.94
CA ALA A 288 -27.09 -2.21 12.20
C ALA A 288 -28.41 -2.99 12.14
N ASN A 289 -29.03 -3.06 10.95
CA ASN A 289 -30.27 -3.81 10.72
C ASN A 289 -30.07 -5.34 10.62
N LEU A 290 -28.83 -5.83 10.52
CA LEU A 290 -28.54 -7.24 10.29
C LEU A 290 -28.37 -8.02 11.59
N HIS A 291 -27.65 -7.47 12.58
CA HIS A 291 -27.37 -8.16 13.85
C HIS A 291 -27.18 -7.18 15.02
N SER A 292 -27.83 -7.48 16.15
CA SER A 292 -27.88 -6.66 17.37
C SER A 292 -26.54 -6.48 18.12
N GLU A 293 -25.47 -7.17 17.70
CA GLU A 293 -24.16 -7.15 18.37
C GLU A 293 -22.98 -6.77 17.46
N THR A 294 -23.24 -6.17 16.29
CA THR A 294 -22.18 -5.83 15.33
C THR A 294 -21.35 -4.63 15.76
N GLN A 295 -20.03 -4.76 15.80
CA GLN A 295 -19.12 -3.63 15.99
C GLN A 295 -18.67 -3.07 14.64
N ILE A 296 -18.60 -1.74 14.56
CA ILE A 296 -18.19 -1.01 13.35
C ILE A 296 -16.95 -0.18 13.65
N ALA A 297 -15.91 -0.35 12.85
CA ALA A 297 -14.74 0.53 12.85
C ALA A 297 -14.84 1.50 11.68
N VAL A 298 -14.78 2.80 11.94
CA VAL A 298 -14.67 3.85 10.92
C VAL A 298 -13.23 4.37 10.92
N ILE A 299 -12.50 4.14 9.83
CA ILE A 299 -11.09 4.53 9.67
C ILE A 299 -11.03 5.67 8.66
N VAL A 300 -10.39 6.77 9.02
CA VAL A 300 -10.30 7.96 8.17
C VAL A 300 -8.85 8.35 7.90
N CYS A 301 -8.51 8.52 6.62
CA CYS A 301 -7.21 9.04 6.20
C CYS A 301 -7.36 9.98 4.99
N GLY A 302 -7.34 11.29 5.24
CA GLY A 302 -7.57 12.27 4.18
C GLY A 302 -7.33 13.72 4.61
N PRO A 303 -7.76 14.69 3.80
CA PRO A 303 -7.70 16.12 4.15
C PRO A 303 -8.44 16.42 5.47
N ALA A 304 -7.96 17.41 6.22
CA ALA A 304 -8.52 17.79 7.53
C ALA A 304 -10.05 17.95 7.52
N ALA A 305 -10.58 18.69 6.55
CA ALA A 305 -12.04 18.88 6.42
C ALA A 305 -12.83 17.57 6.27
N MET A 306 -12.28 16.57 5.58
CA MET A 306 -12.90 15.24 5.45
C MET A 306 -12.85 14.49 6.78
N ALA A 307 -11.72 14.57 7.50
CA ALA A 307 -11.58 13.95 8.80
C ALA A 307 -12.51 14.58 9.85
N ASP A 308 -12.68 15.90 9.80
CA ASP A 308 -13.59 16.65 10.68
C ASP A 308 -15.05 16.29 10.41
N GLU A 309 -15.46 16.23 9.15
CA GLU A 309 -16.81 15.81 8.75
C GLU A 309 -17.09 14.36 9.20
N ALA A 310 -16.14 13.45 9.00
CA ALA A 310 -16.28 12.06 9.43
C ALA A 310 -16.37 11.94 10.96
N ARG A 311 -15.58 12.73 11.71
CA ARG A 311 -15.61 12.75 13.17
C ARG A 311 -16.95 13.26 13.70
N ASP A 312 -17.49 14.31 13.10
CA ASP A 312 -18.80 14.85 13.45
C ASP A 312 -19.92 13.83 13.15
N ALA A 313 -19.85 13.12 12.02
CA ALA A 313 -20.80 12.07 11.68
C ALA A 313 -20.81 10.91 12.69
N VAL A 314 -19.63 10.43 13.09
CA VAL A 314 -19.53 9.38 14.13
C VAL A 314 -19.98 9.91 15.49
N HIS A 315 -19.66 11.15 15.83
CA HIS A 315 -20.12 11.77 17.08
C HIS A 315 -21.64 11.87 17.16
N LYS A 316 -22.30 12.30 16.08
CA LYS A 316 -23.76 12.29 15.96
C LYS A 316 -24.34 10.89 16.13
N THR A 317 -23.73 9.91 15.47
CA THR A 317 -24.10 8.49 15.58
C THR A 317 -24.03 7.99 17.03
N LEU A 318 -22.98 8.35 17.77
CA LEU A 318 -22.83 7.98 19.18
C LEU A 318 -23.90 8.63 20.07
N LYS A 319 -24.30 9.88 19.78
CA LYS A 319 -25.41 10.56 20.48
C LYS A 319 -26.76 9.89 20.29
N GLU A 320 -26.96 9.18 19.19
CA GLU A 320 -28.17 8.37 18.92
C GLU A 320 -28.16 7.04 19.69
N GLY A 321 -27.15 6.76 20.52
CA GLY A 321 -27.05 5.52 21.31
C GLY A 321 -26.38 4.36 20.58
N LYS A 322 -25.83 4.56 19.38
CA LYS A 322 -25.12 3.54 18.60
C LYS A 322 -23.67 3.36 19.09
N CYS A 323 -23.50 2.96 20.36
CA CYS A 323 -22.19 2.83 21.04
C CYS A 323 -21.25 1.75 20.47
N PHE A 324 -21.70 0.98 19.48
CA PHE A 324 -20.92 -0.09 18.83
C PHE A 324 -20.00 0.43 17.71
N VAL A 325 -20.00 1.74 17.44
CA VAL A 325 -19.15 2.38 16.43
C VAL A 325 -17.89 2.95 17.08
N LYS A 326 -16.71 2.66 16.52
CA LYS A 326 -15.42 3.23 16.95
C LYS A 326 -14.77 3.98 15.79
N TYR A 327 -14.17 5.12 16.11
CA TYR A 327 -13.49 5.99 15.15
C TYR A 327 -11.97 5.86 15.27
N PHE A 328 -11.30 5.71 14.14
CA PHE A 328 -9.84 5.67 14.02
C PHE A 328 -9.42 6.71 12.97
N GLU A 329 -8.47 7.57 13.33
CA GLU A 329 -7.95 8.58 12.41
C GLU A 329 -6.47 8.35 12.17
N GLU A 330 -6.14 8.12 10.91
CA GLU A 330 -4.77 7.93 10.45
C GLU A 330 -4.30 9.26 9.84
N LYS A 331 -3.25 9.85 10.42
CA LYS A 331 -2.65 11.11 9.96
C LYS A 331 -1.22 10.88 9.50
N PHE A 332 -0.97 11.18 8.23
CA PHE A 332 0.38 11.27 7.70
C PHE A 332 0.63 12.72 7.28
N GLY A 333 1.32 13.46 8.16
CA GLY A 333 1.61 14.87 7.96
C GLY A 333 2.53 15.07 6.76
N TYR A 334 2.15 15.98 5.87
CA TYR A 334 3.09 16.62 4.95
C TYR A 334 3.10 18.12 5.25
N VAL A 335 4.29 18.71 5.36
CA VAL A 335 4.42 20.15 5.55
C VAL A 335 3.99 20.85 4.27
N LYS A 336 2.88 21.59 4.31
CA LYS A 336 2.60 22.59 3.28
C LYS A 336 3.57 23.74 3.53
N TYR A 337 4.59 23.90 2.67
CA TYR A 337 5.34 25.14 2.64
C TYR A 337 4.36 26.25 2.29
N LEU A 338 4.11 27.14 3.26
CA LEU A 338 3.41 28.39 3.00
C LEU A 338 4.23 29.16 1.98
N LYS A 339 3.64 29.50 0.83
CA LYS A 339 4.25 30.49 -0.07
C LYS A 339 4.47 31.75 0.76
N ARG A 340 5.73 32.15 0.94
CA ARG A 340 6.06 33.50 1.41
C ARG A 340 5.34 34.46 0.46
N VAL A 341 4.35 35.19 0.99
CA VAL A 341 3.76 36.31 0.27
C VAL A 341 4.91 37.29 0.06
N GLY A 342 5.30 37.49 -1.19
CA GLY A 342 6.30 38.49 -1.55
C GLY A 342 5.76 39.85 -1.11
N THR A 343 6.48 40.51 -0.20
CA THR A 343 6.35 41.94 -0.02
C THR A 343 7.02 42.58 -1.24
N ASP A 344 6.21 43.00 -2.21
CA ASP A 344 6.65 44.00 -3.18
C ASP A 344 7.00 45.27 -2.41
N LYS A 345 8.23 45.76 -2.64
CA LYS A 345 8.66 47.12 -2.31
C LYS A 345 9.26 47.73 -3.56
#